data_AF-A0A7X9FE79-F1
#
_entry.id   AF-A0A7X9FE79-F1
#
_cell.length_a   1.000
_cell.length_b   1.000
_cell.length_c   1.000
_cell.angle_alpha   90.00
_cell.angle_beta   90.00
_cell.angle_gamma   90.00
#
_symmetry.space_group_name_H-M   'P 1'
#
loop_
_entity.id
_entity.type
_entity.pdbx_description
1 polymer ?
#
loop_
_entity_poly.entity_id
_entity_poly.type
_entity_poly.pdbx_seq_one_letter_code
_entity_poly.pdbx_strand_id
1 'polypeptide(L)'
;AAAGSVTEAIARVRDYLASDGFLQTFHTDPSAIDIEVEVESIEQLREALDGGIKRILLDNRSPEMLKEMVQYTRRHPAGADIKLEASGNVTLANIAEVARTGVDYISIGALTHSAPASDFSLKFLDDE
;
A
#
# COMPACT_ATOMS: atom_id res chain seq x y z
N ALA A 1 13.25 9.50 -8.85
CA ALA A 1 12.34 10.07 -7.83
C ALA A 1 12.81 11.49 -7.45
N ALA A 2 11.89 12.38 -7.07
CA ALA A 2 12.20 13.77 -6.70
C ALA A 2 13.16 13.90 -5.48
N ALA A 3 13.23 12.87 -4.64
CA ALA A 3 14.14 12.80 -3.50
C ALA A 3 15.47 12.07 -3.80
N GLY A 4 15.68 11.52 -4.99
CA GLY A 4 16.89 10.76 -5.34
C GLY A 4 16.84 9.28 -4.96
N SER A 5 16.47 8.92 -3.71
CA SER A 5 16.35 7.53 -3.23
C SER A 5 15.15 7.33 -2.29
N VAL A 6 14.81 6.07 -1.98
CA VAL A 6 13.76 5.75 -0.99
C VAL A 6 14.24 6.16 0.41
N THR A 7 15.50 5.88 0.74
CA THR A 7 16.11 6.29 2.00
C THR A 7 15.99 7.80 2.24
N GLU A 8 16.32 8.61 1.23
CA GLU A 8 16.26 10.07 1.32
C GLU A 8 14.81 10.57 1.42
N ALA A 9 13.87 9.93 0.72
CA ALA A 9 12.46 10.25 0.84
C ALA A 9 11.93 10.00 2.27
N ILE A 10 12.27 8.85 2.86
CA ILE A 10 11.87 8.50 4.24
C ILE A 10 12.44 9.51 5.24
N ALA A 11 13.71 9.89 5.10
CA ALA A 11 14.35 10.88 5.97
C ALA A 11 13.61 12.23 5.91
N ARG A 12 13.35 12.74 4.70
CA ARG A 12 12.64 14.01 4.52
C ARG A 12 11.23 14.01 5.08
N VAL A 13 10.49 12.91 4.92
CA VAL A 13 9.14 12.78 5.48
C VAL A 13 9.20 12.82 7.01
N ARG A 14 10.17 12.13 7.62
CA ARG A 14 10.35 12.15 9.08
C ARG A 14 10.74 13.53 9.61
N ASP A 15 11.66 14.22 8.92
CA ASP A 15 12.05 15.58 9.27
C ASP A 15 10.86 16.54 9.19
N TYR A 16 10.02 16.40 8.17
CA TYR A 16 8.81 17.19 8.04
C TYR A 16 7.80 16.91 9.16
N LEU A 17 7.55 15.64 9.46
CA LEU A 17 6.66 15.23 10.55
C LEU A 17 7.14 15.72 11.93
N ALA A 18 8.46 15.82 12.13
CA ALA A 18 9.06 16.35 13.36
C ALA A 18 9.13 17.90 13.40
N SER A 19 8.76 18.59 12.32
CA SER A 19 8.90 20.05 12.24
C SER A 19 7.83 20.79 13.04
N ASP A 20 8.19 21.97 13.57
CA ASP A 20 7.25 22.87 14.23
C ASP A 20 6.08 23.25 13.31
N GLY A 21 6.34 23.38 12.00
CA GLY A 21 5.32 23.70 11.00
C GLY A 21 4.23 22.63 10.91
N PHE A 22 4.60 21.35 10.92
CA PHE A 22 3.64 20.25 10.94
C PHE A 22 2.82 20.25 12.23
N LEU A 23 3.47 20.33 13.39
CA LEU A 23 2.82 20.30 14.70
C LEU A 23 1.83 21.45 14.90
N GLN A 24 2.19 22.65 14.44
CA GLN A 24 1.32 23.82 14.51
C GLN A 24 0.15 23.75 13.53
N THR A 25 0.31 23.09 12.39
CA THR A 25 -0.74 23.01 11.36
C THR A 25 -1.76 21.92 11.66
N PHE A 26 -1.30 20.72 12.02
CA PHE A 26 -2.15 19.53 12.10
C PHE A 26 -2.54 19.14 13.53
N HIS A 27 -1.93 19.75 14.56
CA HIS A 27 -2.24 19.51 15.97
C HIS A 27 -2.37 18.01 16.33
N THR A 28 -1.52 17.18 15.70
CA THR A 28 -1.55 15.71 15.79
C THR A 28 -0.16 15.21 16.17
N ASP A 29 -0.12 14.14 16.97
CA ASP A 29 1.13 13.44 17.27
C ASP A 29 1.74 12.87 15.97
N PRO A 30 2.96 13.28 15.58
CA PRO A 30 3.60 12.76 14.36
C PRO A 30 3.74 11.24 14.34
N SER A 31 3.84 10.60 15.50
CA SER A 31 3.94 9.14 15.61
C SER A 31 2.62 8.42 15.31
N ALA A 32 1.50 9.14 15.30
CA ALA A 32 0.20 8.62 14.89
C ALA A 32 0.01 8.60 13.37
N ILE A 33 0.94 9.17 12.60
CA ILE A 33 0.90 9.18 11.14
C ILE A 33 1.67 7.98 10.61
N ASP A 34 0.95 7.03 10.02
CA ASP A 34 1.56 5.91 9.30
C ASP A 34 2.27 6.41 8.04
N ILE A 35 3.48 5.88 7.81
CA ILE A 35 4.22 6.07 6.56
C ILE A 35 4.15 4.78 5.77
N GLU A 36 3.59 4.87 4.56
CA GLU A 36 3.62 3.82 3.55
C GLU A 36 4.60 4.19 2.43
N VAL A 37 5.36 3.21 1.96
CA VAL A 37 6.29 3.38 0.84
C VAL A 37 5.93 2.43 -0.28
N GLU A 38 5.72 3.01 -1.46
CA GLU A 38 5.58 2.27 -2.71
C GLU A 38 6.96 1.91 -3.25
N VAL A 39 7.13 0.64 -3.61
CA VAL A 39 8.37 0.09 -4.14
C VAL A 39 8.14 -0.70 -5.40
N GLU A 40 9.10 -0.57 -6.29
CA GLU A 40 9.11 -1.14 -7.62
C GLU A 40 10.24 -2.17 -7.81
N SER A 41 11.23 -2.22 -6.92
CA SER A 41 12.35 -3.16 -7.03
C SER A 41 12.76 -3.73 -5.67
N ILE A 42 13.53 -4.81 -5.69
CA ILE A 42 14.09 -5.41 -4.47
C ILE A 42 15.04 -4.42 -3.78
N GLU A 43 15.77 -3.60 -4.54
CA GLU A 43 16.65 -2.56 -4.00
C GLU A 43 15.85 -1.50 -3.24
N GLN A 44 14.74 -1.03 -3.79
CA GLN A 44 13.85 -0.09 -3.12
C GLN A 44 13.15 -0.72 -1.90
N LEU A 45 12.73 -1.98 -2.02
CA LEU A 45 12.19 -2.75 -0.90
C LEU A 45 13.21 -2.84 0.24
N ARG A 46 14.47 -3.11 -0.08
CA ARG A 46 15.57 -3.14 0.89
C ARG A 46 15.74 -1.77 1.55
N GLU A 47 15.77 -0.68 0.78
CA GLU A 47 15.86 0.68 1.33
C GLU A 47 14.68 1.00 2.27
N ALA A 48 13.47 0.59 1.93
CA ALA A 48 12.29 0.78 2.78
C ALA A 48 12.38 -0.02 4.09
N LEU A 49 12.83 -1.28 4.02
CA LEU A 49 13.00 -2.15 5.19
C LEU A 49 14.12 -1.63 6.10
N ASP A 50 15.28 -1.29 5.55
CA ASP A 50 16.41 -0.68 6.27
C ASP A 50 16.01 0.68 6.88
N GLY A 51 15.12 1.40 6.21
CA GLY A 51 14.51 2.64 6.67
C GLY A 51 13.50 2.44 7.82
N GLY A 52 13.15 1.21 8.20
CA GLY A 52 12.22 0.93 9.30
C GLY A 52 10.75 1.22 8.98
N ILE A 53 10.38 1.18 7.69
CA ILE A 53 8.99 1.33 7.25
C ILE A 53 8.21 0.07 7.57
N LYS A 54 6.95 0.24 8.02
CA LYS A 54 6.08 -0.87 8.45
C LYS A 54 4.99 -1.23 7.44
N ARG A 55 4.64 -0.33 6.51
CA ARG A 55 3.69 -0.58 5.42
C ARG A 55 4.38 -0.35 4.08
N ILE A 56 4.36 -1.35 3.22
CA ILE A 56 5.02 -1.30 1.93
C ILE A 56 4.05 -1.75 0.85
N LEU A 57 3.89 -0.89 -0.16
CA LEU A 57 3.08 -1.15 -1.35
C LEU A 57 4.00 -1.70 -2.46
N LEU A 58 3.69 -2.89 -2.97
CA LEU A 58 4.38 -3.56 -4.06
C LEU A 58 3.62 -3.28 -5.37
N ASP A 59 4.08 -2.30 -6.15
CA ASP A 59 3.34 -1.85 -7.34
C ASP A 59 3.56 -2.72 -8.59
N ASN A 60 2.46 -3.11 -9.24
CA ASN A 60 2.39 -3.59 -10.62
C ASN A 60 3.40 -4.70 -10.99
N ARG A 61 3.58 -5.68 -10.10
CA ARG A 61 4.51 -6.80 -10.30
C ARG A 61 3.78 -8.09 -10.68
N SER A 62 4.47 -8.94 -11.44
CA SER A 62 3.96 -10.28 -11.74
C SER A 62 3.82 -11.10 -10.44
N PRO A 63 2.92 -12.09 -10.39
CA PRO A 63 2.77 -12.95 -9.21
C PRO A 63 4.07 -13.61 -8.75
N GLU A 64 5.00 -13.90 -9.65
CA GLU A 64 6.33 -14.45 -9.35
C GLU A 64 7.19 -13.43 -8.60
N MET A 65 7.26 -12.20 -9.11
CA MET A 65 8.01 -11.11 -8.48
C MET A 65 7.40 -10.73 -7.12
N LEU A 66 6.07 -10.71 -7.00
CA LEU A 66 5.40 -10.50 -5.71
C LEU A 66 5.80 -11.58 -4.69
N LYS A 67 5.81 -12.86 -5.09
CA LYS A 67 6.29 -13.95 -4.20
C LYS A 67 7.73 -13.75 -3.78
N GLU A 68 8.61 -13.33 -4.69
CA GLU A 68 10.01 -13.05 -4.38
C GLU A 68 10.14 -11.91 -3.36
N MET A 69 9.45 -10.79 -3.59
CA MET A 69 9.44 -9.63 -2.69
C MET A 69 8.87 -9.99 -1.32
N VAL A 70 7.76 -10.74 -1.26
CA VAL A 70 7.21 -11.24 0.00
C VAL A 70 8.25 -12.11 0.73
N GLN A 71 8.88 -13.07 0.06
CA GLN A 71 9.90 -13.93 0.66
C GLN A 71 11.10 -13.12 1.16
N TYR A 72 11.54 -12.12 0.39
CA TYR A 72 12.61 -11.22 0.79
C TYR A 72 12.25 -10.49 2.09
N THR A 73 11.06 -9.88 2.15
CA THR A 73 10.57 -9.21 3.36
C THR A 73 10.49 -10.17 4.54
N ARG A 74 9.94 -11.37 4.38
CA ARG A 74 9.80 -12.32 5.50
C ARG A 74 11.13 -12.86 6.04
N ARG A 75 12.22 -12.78 5.26
CA ARG A 75 13.58 -13.10 5.73
C ARG A 75 14.23 -11.96 6.52
N HIS A 76 13.73 -10.74 6.39
CA HIS A 76 14.22 -9.60 7.15
C HIS A 76 13.93 -9.79 8.66
N PRO A 77 14.82 -9.38 9.58
CA PRO A 77 14.60 -9.54 11.03
C PRO A 77 13.30 -8.92 11.54
N ALA A 78 12.88 -7.79 10.96
CA ALA A 78 11.61 -7.14 11.27
C ALA A 78 10.43 -7.64 10.40
N GLY A 79 10.67 -8.61 9.51
CA GLY A 79 9.76 -9.00 8.43
C GLY A 79 8.38 -9.52 8.86
N ALA A 80 8.27 -10.04 10.08
CA ALA A 80 7.01 -10.50 10.65
C ALA A 80 6.02 -9.35 10.93
N ASP A 81 6.53 -8.16 11.25
CA ASP A 81 5.73 -6.99 11.60
C ASP A 81 5.45 -6.07 10.40
N ILE A 82 6.03 -6.37 9.23
CA ILE A 82 5.83 -5.60 8.00
C ILE A 82 4.53 -6.00 7.32
N LYS A 83 3.71 -5.00 6.99
CA LYS A 83 2.51 -5.16 6.17
C LYS A 83 2.82 -4.90 4.70
N LEU A 84 2.51 -5.89 3.87
CA LEU A 84 2.68 -5.82 2.43
C LEU A 84 1.34 -5.66 1.73
N GLU A 85 1.23 -4.66 0.87
CA GLU A 85 0.09 -4.46 -0.02
C GLU A 85 0.50 -4.72 -1.46
N ALA A 86 -0.32 -5.42 -2.24
CA ALA A 86 -0.17 -5.48 -3.70
C ALA A 86 -1.15 -4.51 -4.37
N SER A 87 -0.68 -3.81 -5.41
CA SER A 87 -1.50 -2.94 -6.25
C SER A 87 -1.09 -3.03 -7.72
N GLY A 88 -1.88 -2.38 -8.58
CA GLY A 88 -1.66 -2.33 -10.02
C GLY A 88 -2.30 -3.52 -10.76
N ASN A 89 -3.17 -3.22 -11.73
CA ASN A 89 -3.74 -4.19 -12.68
C ASN A 89 -4.38 -5.46 -12.06
N VAL A 90 -4.84 -5.38 -10.81
CA VAL A 90 -5.60 -6.45 -10.17
C VAL A 90 -7.02 -6.49 -10.74
N THR A 91 -7.45 -7.68 -11.12
CA THR A 91 -8.76 -7.98 -11.70
C THR A 91 -9.40 -9.16 -10.95
N LEU A 92 -10.69 -9.37 -11.16
CA LEU A 92 -11.38 -10.54 -10.60
C LEU A 92 -10.74 -11.87 -11.06
N ALA A 93 -10.12 -11.89 -12.25
CA ALA A 93 -9.48 -13.07 -12.80
C ALA A 93 -8.14 -13.43 -12.12
N ASN A 94 -7.37 -12.42 -11.67
CA ASN A 94 -6.02 -12.64 -11.11
C ASN A 94 -5.93 -12.44 -9.59
N ILE A 95 -6.95 -11.86 -8.93
CA ILE A 95 -6.90 -11.53 -7.50
C ILE A 95 -6.55 -12.74 -6.60
N ALA A 96 -7.06 -13.93 -6.94
CA ALA A 96 -6.78 -15.15 -6.19
C ALA A 96 -5.31 -15.57 -6.26
N GLU A 97 -4.64 -15.29 -7.39
CA GLU A 97 -3.22 -15.56 -7.55
C GLU A 97 -2.38 -14.57 -6.75
N VAL A 98 -2.72 -13.28 -6.82
CA VAL A 98 -2.09 -12.21 -6.02
C VAL A 98 -2.21 -12.52 -4.53
N ALA A 99 -3.40 -12.93 -4.05
CA ALA A 99 -3.60 -13.28 -2.64
C ALA A 99 -2.71 -14.44 -2.17
N ARG A 100 -2.45 -15.42 -3.04
CA ARG A 100 -1.58 -16.57 -2.72
C ARG A 100 -0.09 -16.22 -2.63
N THR A 101 0.31 -15.01 -3.03
CA THR A 101 1.71 -14.58 -2.91
C THR A 101 2.14 -14.36 -1.46
N GLY A 102 1.18 -14.15 -0.55
CA GLY A 102 1.44 -13.91 0.89
C GLY A 102 1.47 -12.43 1.30
N VAL A 103 0.97 -11.54 0.45
CA VAL A 103 0.67 -10.15 0.81
C VAL A 103 -0.46 -10.07 1.86
N ASP A 104 -0.43 -9.02 2.68
CA ASP A 104 -1.43 -8.77 3.73
C ASP A 104 -2.68 -8.08 3.14
N TYR A 105 -2.49 -7.21 2.15
CA TYR A 105 -3.54 -6.41 1.52
C TYR A 105 -3.45 -6.43 -0.01
N ILE A 106 -4.57 -6.14 -0.67
CA ILE A 106 -4.65 -5.94 -2.13
C ILE A 106 -5.54 -4.73 -2.38
N SER A 107 -5.01 -3.69 -3.00
CA SER A 107 -5.81 -2.54 -3.45
C SER A 107 -6.20 -2.67 -4.92
N ILE A 108 -7.45 -2.29 -5.22
CA ILE A 108 -8.06 -2.45 -6.54
C ILE A 108 -8.83 -1.17 -6.88
N GLY A 109 -8.23 -0.31 -7.70
CA GLY A 109 -8.87 0.94 -8.13
C GLY A 109 -10.18 0.72 -8.88
N ALA A 110 -10.29 -0.38 -9.64
CA ALA A 110 -11.48 -0.69 -10.45
C ALA A 110 -12.77 -0.84 -9.62
N LEU A 111 -12.66 -1.10 -8.31
CA LEU A 111 -13.80 -1.16 -7.40
C LEU A 111 -14.52 0.18 -7.23
N THR A 112 -13.86 1.30 -7.53
CA THR A 112 -14.46 2.64 -7.42
C THR A 112 -14.59 3.31 -8.78
N HIS A 113 -13.53 3.36 -9.58
CA HIS A 113 -13.56 4.09 -10.86
C HIS A 113 -14.20 3.31 -12.01
N SER A 114 -14.52 2.02 -11.83
CA SER A 114 -15.06 1.15 -12.89
C SER A 114 -16.11 0.15 -12.41
N ALA A 115 -16.66 0.34 -11.21
CA ALA A 115 -17.73 -0.52 -10.72
C ALA A 115 -19.02 -0.28 -11.53
N PRO A 116 -19.65 -1.33 -12.09
CA PRO A 116 -20.94 -1.18 -12.74
C PRO A 116 -22.01 -0.80 -11.71
N ALA A 117 -22.88 0.14 -12.07
CA ALA A 117 -24.04 0.47 -11.25
C ALA A 117 -25.00 -0.72 -11.18
N SER A 118 -25.54 -0.99 -10.00
CA SER A 118 -26.64 -1.96 -9.85
C SER A 118 -27.94 -1.35 -10.34
N ASP A 119 -28.72 -2.12 -11.09
CA ASP A 119 -30.01 -1.69 -11.60
C ASP A 119 -31.09 -1.86 -10.53
N PHE A 120 -31.78 -0.76 -10.19
CA PHE A 120 -32.82 -0.73 -9.18
C PHE A 120 -34.10 -0.11 -9.75
N SER A 121 -35.26 -0.68 -9.40
CA SER A 121 -36.57 -0.11 -9.69
C SER A 121 -37.46 -0.14 -8.45
N LEU A 122 -38.27 0.89 -8.27
CA LEU A 122 -39.31 0.97 -7.26
C LEU A 122 -40.66 0.73 -7.92
N LYS A 123 -41.43 -0.23 -7.41
CA LYS A 123 -42.82 -0.45 -7.82
C LYS A 123 -43.73 -0.05 -6.67
N PHE A 124 -44.65 0.86 -6.95
CA PHE A 124 -45.77 1.10 -6.05
C PHE A 124 -46.71 -0.09 -6.14
N LEU A 125 -47.15 -0.59 -4.99
CA LEU A 125 -48.23 -1.54 -4.90
C LEU A 125 -49.48 -0.73 -4.57
N ASP A 126 -50.53 -0.90 -5.37
CA ASP A 126 -51.84 -0.33 -5.05
C ASP A 126 -52.47 -1.18 -3.94
N ASP A 127 -53.08 -0.52 -2.94
CA ASP A 127 -53.93 -1.20 -1.95
C ASP A 127 -55.27 -1.51 -2.63
N GLU A 128 -55.53 -2.78 -2.97
CA GLU A 128 -56.86 -3.29 -3.38
C GLU A 128 -57.86 -3.27 -2.22
#